data_AF-A0A927TYV4-F1
#
_entry.id   AF-A0A927TYV4-F1
#
_cell.length_a   1.000
_cell.length_b   1.000
_cell.length_c   1.000
_cell.angle_alpha   90.00
_cell.angle_beta   90.00
_cell.angle_gamma   90.00
#
_symmetry.space_group_name_H-M   'P 1'
#
loop_
_entity.id
_entity.type
_entity.pdbx_description
1 polymer ?
#
loop_
_entity_poly.entity_id
_entity_poly.type
_entity_poly.pdbx_seq_one_letter_code
_entity_poly.pdbx_strand_id
1 'polypeptide(L)'
;MRKKLVCTCMVICMLLGMATACGKKENTEKAGISLAWEEKKILPAHYDGTTNYKVRFYQTTAYQGIDYWFAKGVFDKKEAKAFIKQASKLLAYADKVAGKEKDGTTLYLNSAVNEVFIDLKDGVSYDEYWKIVNRIHKAEGLELYGLYYLYGIKHDIIAEEQTVDDKDIAQFFGADENLYLLDFCCPMIDDRIFDKEQVQMVKAAAKSFAAWYVKNYSLKEYEKLCGNMETLNHKELEKKKNAWLKDIGCKNEYAEFAKVLVKPTDIVDDEADKKPVPGDYEVEEEDAIWVWHSQDIKRTGYKEMIHKYCETEKCRKEDFAEAREFLKDYLPDKINKVKIFCYFNQQRGANGVMDPSKMIIKVNRCWESLSYTLLHEYIHYLTYPGDGRLLETAYSQFCVEGIAEWISALQLENRMAELSREYIADAYNEEKIDGKVWTPEMLEFDKTYGDYSFFVEGYEEKAMRDDTRQEMQGVPYPVDKEKFFYVEYASILKYVYETYGMEKTVELLKSDADFEKVLGESAEHLYFEAVDMAKEEMRKMEAGQGEK
;
A
#
# COMPACT_ATOMS: atom_id res chain seq x y z
N MET A 1 -76.42 -48.81 3.91
CA MET A 1 -76.71 -50.26 3.74
C MET A 1 -75.37 -51.00 3.61
N ARG A 2 -74.96 -51.82 4.59
CA ARG A 2 -73.62 -52.49 4.71
C ARG A 2 -72.45 -51.50 4.83
N LYS A 3 -71.32 -51.75 5.51
CA LYS A 3 -70.94 -52.50 6.75
C LYS A 3 -69.78 -51.66 7.37
N LYS A 4 -69.65 -51.46 8.71
CA LYS A 4 -68.89 -52.29 9.68
C LYS A 4 -67.55 -52.83 9.14
N LEU A 5 -66.41 -52.80 9.85
CA LEU A 5 -66.09 -52.75 11.30
C LEU A 5 -64.83 -51.82 11.47
N VAL A 6 -64.16 -51.50 12.60
CA VAL A 6 -64.00 -52.00 13.99
C VAL A 6 -63.71 -50.82 14.96
N CYS A 7 -63.66 -51.06 16.28
CA CYS A 7 -63.12 -50.16 17.31
C CYS A 7 -61.61 -50.46 17.60
N THR A 8 -60.92 -49.82 18.54
CA THR A 8 -60.93 -50.19 19.99
C THR A 8 -60.29 -49.12 20.90
N CYS A 9 -60.72 -49.12 22.18
CA CYS A 9 -60.34 -48.36 23.38
C CYS A 9 -58.80 -48.28 23.68
N MET A 10 -58.27 -47.55 24.69
CA MET A 10 -58.76 -46.72 25.83
C MET A 10 -58.01 -45.36 25.82
N VAL A 11 -58.38 -44.26 26.51
CA VAL A 11 -58.92 -44.03 27.87
C VAL A 11 -57.97 -44.46 29.00
N ILE A 12 -56.66 -44.22 28.85
CA ILE A 12 -55.68 -44.20 29.95
C ILE A 12 -54.73 -43.02 29.70
N CYS A 13 -54.80 -41.97 30.54
CA CYS A 13 -53.72 -40.98 30.77
C CYS A 13 -54.15 -39.87 31.75
N MET A 14 -55.44 -39.55 31.87
CA MET A 14 -55.95 -38.63 32.90
C MET A 14 -56.12 -39.35 34.25
N LEU A 15 -55.01 -39.72 34.92
CA LEU A 15 -54.91 -39.99 36.37
C LEU A 15 -53.49 -40.46 36.75
N LEU A 16 -52.52 -39.55 36.76
CA LEU A 16 -51.20 -39.67 37.44
C LEU A 16 -50.49 -38.31 37.35
N GLY A 17 -49.89 -37.81 38.45
CA GLY A 17 -48.87 -36.74 38.35
C GLY A 17 -49.06 -35.43 39.15
N MET A 18 -50.17 -35.18 39.85
CA MET A 18 -50.22 -34.10 40.86
C MET A 18 -49.50 -34.51 42.16
N ALA A 19 -48.17 -34.66 42.09
CA ALA A 19 -47.23 -34.56 43.22
C ALA A 19 -45.79 -34.92 42.80
N THR A 20 -44.99 -33.93 42.37
CA THR A 20 -43.64 -33.67 42.92
C THR A 20 -43.03 -32.43 42.28
N ALA A 21 -42.66 -31.47 43.12
CA ALA A 21 -41.59 -30.52 42.78
C ALA A 21 -40.22 -31.20 43.00
N CYS A 22 -39.14 -30.50 42.62
CA CYS A 22 -37.74 -30.92 42.69
C CYS A 22 -37.30 -32.01 41.69
N GLY A 23 -36.36 -31.65 40.80
CA GLY A 23 -35.32 -32.59 40.37
C GLY A 23 -35.46 -33.26 39.00
N LYS A 24 -35.46 -32.49 37.91
CA LYS A 24 -34.73 -32.91 36.70
C LYS A 24 -33.74 -31.83 36.29
N LYS A 25 -32.46 -32.23 36.23
CA LYS A 25 -31.34 -31.40 35.78
C LYS A 25 -31.47 -31.10 34.29
N GLU A 26 -30.70 -30.11 33.86
CA GLU A 26 -30.42 -29.81 32.46
C GLU A 26 -30.10 -31.09 31.68
N ASN A 27 -30.67 -31.22 30.48
CA ASN A 27 -30.12 -32.09 29.44
C ASN A 27 -29.81 -31.26 28.19
N THR A 28 -29.16 -30.11 28.39
CA THR A 28 -28.45 -29.37 27.34
C THR A 28 -27.21 -30.16 26.94
N GLU A 29 -27.40 -31.24 26.20
CA GLU A 29 -26.32 -31.90 25.48
C GLU A 29 -25.67 -30.87 24.55
N LYS A 30 -24.45 -30.47 24.91
CA LYS A 30 -23.71 -29.44 24.19
C LYS A 30 -23.46 -29.92 22.77
N ALA A 31 -24.15 -29.33 21.80
CA ALA A 31 -23.88 -29.54 20.38
C ALA A 31 -22.38 -29.33 20.10
N GLY A 32 -21.67 -30.44 19.90
CA GLY A 32 -20.24 -30.47 19.70
C GLY A 32 -19.93 -30.39 18.22
N ILE A 33 -19.03 -29.48 17.83
CA ILE A 33 -18.59 -29.38 16.44
C ILE A 33 -18.04 -30.74 15.96
N SER A 34 -18.45 -31.20 14.79
CA SER A 34 -17.86 -32.37 14.15
C SER A 34 -16.69 -31.90 13.27
N LEU A 35 -15.57 -32.60 13.34
CA LEU A 35 -14.33 -32.25 12.64
C LEU A 35 -13.75 -33.52 12.02
N ALA A 36 -13.51 -33.48 10.71
CA ALA A 36 -12.83 -34.54 9.97
C ALA A 36 -11.32 -34.30 10.07
N TRP A 37 -10.56 -35.31 10.51
CA TRP A 37 -9.13 -35.16 10.80
C TRP A 37 -8.28 -36.00 9.85
N GLU A 38 -7.45 -35.35 9.05
CA GLU A 38 -6.49 -35.98 8.15
C GLU A 38 -5.06 -35.79 8.66
N GLU A 39 -4.16 -36.74 8.40
CA GLU A 39 -2.72 -36.54 8.61
C GLU A 39 -2.04 -36.19 7.28
N LYS A 40 -1.41 -35.00 7.22
CA LYS A 40 -0.68 -34.52 6.04
C LYS A 40 0.82 -34.44 6.36
N LYS A 41 1.64 -34.88 5.40
CA LYS A 41 3.11 -34.82 5.45
C LYS A 41 3.58 -33.70 4.53
N ILE A 42 4.32 -32.74 5.05
CA ILE A 42 4.98 -31.70 4.25
C ILE A 42 6.49 -31.99 4.17
N LEU A 43 7.01 -31.91 2.95
CA LEU A 43 8.44 -31.73 2.69
C LEU A 43 8.69 -30.22 2.52
N PRO A 44 9.63 -29.60 3.26
CA PRO A 44 9.90 -28.17 3.09
C PRO A 44 10.38 -27.90 1.66
N ALA A 45 9.79 -26.89 1.01
CA ALA A 45 9.99 -26.64 -0.42
C ALA A 45 11.37 -26.05 -0.77
N HIS A 46 12.07 -25.45 0.20
CA HIS A 46 13.35 -24.79 -0.03
C HIS A 46 14.54 -25.72 0.28
N TYR A 47 15.44 -25.87 -0.69
CA TYR A 47 16.77 -26.44 -0.52
C TYR A 47 17.75 -25.30 -0.22
N ASP A 48 18.54 -25.39 0.85
CA ASP A 48 19.56 -24.41 1.25
C ASP A 48 21.00 -24.91 1.06
N GLY A 49 21.17 -26.12 0.50
CA GLY A 49 22.46 -26.77 0.31
C GLY A 49 23.00 -27.51 1.55
N THR A 50 22.35 -27.40 2.72
CA THR A 50 22.75 -28.10 3.95
C THR A 50 21.82 -29.29 4.24
N THR A 51 22.41 -30.47 4.46
CA THR A 51 21.67 -31.74 4.47
C THR A 51 20.99 -32.04 5.79
N ASN A 52 19.75 -31.55 6.00
CA ASN A 52 18.81 -32.15 6.96
C ASN A 52 17.33 -31.81 6.67
N TYR A 53 16.70 -32.53 5.74
CA TYR A 53 15.25 -32.47 5.52
C TYR A 53 14.46 -33.00 6.73
N LYS A 54 14.15 -32.13 7.70
CA LYS A 54 13.18 -32.43 8.77
C LYS A 54 11.76 -32.45 8.19
N VAL A 55 11.36 -33.64 7.69
CA VAL A 55 9.99 -33.97 7.32
C VAL A 55 9.04 -33.56 8.45
N ARG A 56 7.98 -32.80 8.13
CA ARG A 56 7.00 -32.38 9.12
C ARG A 56 5.66 -33.05 8.87
N PHE A 57 5.00 -33.43 9.95
CA PHE A 57 3.67 -34.06 9.93
C PHE A 57 2.68 -33.14 10.65
N TYR A 58 1.49 -33.04 10.10
CA TYR A 58 0.40 -32.21 10.62
C TYR A 58 -0.86 -33.05 10.77
N GLN A 59 -1.63 -32.81 11.83
CA GLN A 59 -3.04 -33.16 11.86
C GLN A 59 -3.83 -31.96 11.35
N THR A 60 -4.69 -32.19 10.35
CA THR A 60 -5.37 -31.14 9.59
C THR A 60 -6.87 -31.33 9.63
N THR A 61 -7.63 -30.23 9.69
CA THR A 61 -9.09 -30.22 9.65
C THR A 61 -9.59 -28.90 9.07
N ALA A 62 -10.67 -28.96 8.28
CA ALA A 62 -11.37 -27.78 7.78
C ALA A 62 -12.55 -27.41 8.70
N TYR A 63 -12.77 -26.13 8.97
CA TYR A 63 -13.97 -25.64 9.66
C TYR A 63 -14.29 -24.20 9.26
N GLN A 64 -15.55 -23.94 8.87
CA GLN A 64 -16.06 -22.61 8.46
C GLN A 64 -15.19 -21.89 7.39
N GLY A 65 -14.68 -22.62 6.40
CA GLY A 65 -13.86 -22.08 5.31
C GLY A 65 -12.37 -21.93 5.62
N ILE A 66 -11.93 -22.31 6.82
CA ILE A 66 -10.55 -22.18 7.29
C ILE A 66 -9.94 -23.58 7.46
N ASP A 67 -8.74 -23.76 6.92
CA ASP A 67 -7.94 -24.99 7.04
C ASP A 67 -6.95 -24.88 8.20
N TYR A 68 -7.14 -25.67 9.26
CA TYR A 68 -6.31 -25.65 10.46
C TYR A 68 -5.27 -26.79 10.42
N TRP A 69 -3.98 -26.44 10.47
CA TRP A 69 -2.86 -27.38 10.38
C TRP A 69 -2.07 -27.42 11.69
N PHE A 70 -2.35 -28.41 12.54
CA PHE A 70 -1.71 -28.61 13.85
C PHE A 70 -0.45 -29.46 13.73
N ALA A 71 0.69 -28.97 14.24
CA ALA A 71 1.92 -29.75 14.33
C ALA A 71 1.70 -31.08 15.08
N LYS A 72 2.04 -32.22 14.45
CA LYS A 72 1.80 -33.55 15.02
C LYS A 72 2.58 -33.74 16.31
N GLY A 73 1.87 -34.09 17.38
CA GLY A 73 2.43 -34.36 18.71
C GLY A 73 2.48 -33.14 19.63
N VAL A 74 2.05 -31.95 19.19
CA VAL A 74 1.99 -30.75 20.04
C VAL A 74 0.59 -30.49 20.63
N PHE A 75 -0.45 -31.11 20.05
CA PHE A 75 -1.84 -31.01 20.52
C PHE A 75 -2.56 -32.35 20.51
N ASP A 76 -3.49 -32.53 21.47
CA ASP A 76 -4.55 -33.53 21.35
C ASP A 76 -5.76 -32.99 20.55
N LYS A 77 -6.62 -33.90 20.06
CA LYS A 77 -7.79 -33.53 19.22
C LYS A 77 -8.92 -32.84 19.98
N LYS A 78 -8.87 -32.78 21.32
CA LYS A 78 -9.85 -32.12 22.19
C LYS A 78 -9.41 -30.68 22.48
N GLU A 79 -8.13 -30.44 22.70
CA GLU A 79 -7.50 -29.11 22.78
C GLU A 79 -7.64 -28.38 21.45
N ALA A 80 -7.22 -29.01 20.35
CA ALA A 80 -7.36 -28.47 19.01
C ALA A 80 -8.82 -28.11 18.65
N LYS A 81 -9.79 -28.95 19.09
CA LYS A 81 -11.23 -28.72 18.94
C LYS A 81 -11.77 -27.62 19.86
N ALA A 82 -11.18 -27.40 21.04
CA ALA A 82 -11.52 -26.30 21.92
C ALA A 82 -11.04 -24.96 21.34
N PHE A 83 -9.78 -24.92 20.87
CA PHE A 83 -9.18 -23.78 20.17
C PHE A 83 -9.99 -23.39 18.93
N ILE A 84 -10.30 -24.32 18.01
CA ILE A 84 -11.15 -24.04 16.84
C ILE A 84 -12.49 -23.41 17.29
N LYS A 85 -13.13 -23.97 18.33
CA LYS A 85 -14.40 -23.42 18.83
C LYS A 85 -14.25 -22.01 19.41
N GLN A 86 -13.13 -21.67 20.04
CA GLN A 86 -12.86 -20.32 20.57
C GLN A 86 -12.50 -19.34 19.45
N ALA A 87 -11.60 -19.70 18.54
CA ALA A 87 -11.25 -18.90 17.36
C ALA A 87 -12.48 -18.60 16.50
N SER A 88 -13.32 -19.61 16.22
CA SER A 88 -14.57 -19.44 15.47
C SER A 88 -15.61 -18.55 16.16
N LYS A 89 -15.65 -18.46 17.50
CA LYS A 89 -16.49 -17.45 18.18
C LYS A 89 -16.02 -16.04 17.84
N LEU A 90 -14.71 -15.80 17.92
CA LEU A 90 -14.13 -14.47 17.70
C LEU A 90 -14.22 -14.07 16.22
N LEU A 91 -13.96 -15.00 15.30
CA LEU A 91 -14.10 -14.79 13.86
C LEU A 91 -15.55 -14.59 13.42
N ALA A 92 -16.52 -15.26 14.06
CA ALA A 92 -17.95 -14.99 13.85
C ALA A 92 -18.42 -13.64 14.41
N TYR A 93 -17.61 -13.01 15.27
CA TYR A 93 -17.81 -11.64 15.73
C TYR A 93 -17.09 -10.62 14.84
N ALA A 94 -15.90 -10.94 14.32
CA ALA A 94 -15.25 -10.17 13.26
C ALA A 94 -16.10 -10.13 11.98
N ASP A 95 -16.71 -11.26 11.59
CA ASP A 95 -17.73 -11.38 10.51
C ASP A 95 -18.88 -10.36 10.64
N LYS A 96 -19.20 -9.93 11.86
CA LYS A 96 -20.27 -8.99 12.19
C LYS A 96 -19.77 -7.53 12.23
N VAL A 97 -18.50 -7.30 12.55
CA VAL A 97 -17.93 -5.94 12.75
C VAL A 97 -17.21 -5.43 11.50
N ALA A 98 -16.32 -6.23 10.92
CA ALA A 98 -15.55 -5.89 9.71
C ALA A 98 -16.17 -6.43 8.42
N GLY A 99 -17.10 -7.40 8.54
CA GLY A 99 -17.66 -8.12 7.39
C GLY A 99 -16.96 -9.45 7.13
N LYS A 100 -17.36 -10.12 6.04
CA LYS A 100 -16.95 -11.50 5.74
C LYS A 100 -15.85 -11.54 4.67
N GLU A 101 -14.66 -11.94 5.09
CA GLU A 101 -13.57 -12.38 4.22
C GLU A 101 -13.21 -13.83 4.58
N LYS A 102 -13.75 -14.83 3.86
CA LYS A 102 -13.47 -16.25 4.10
C LYS A 102 -13.60 -17.10 2.84
N ASP A 103 -12.49 -17.32 2.15
CA ASP A 103 -12.25 -18.50 1.32
C ASP A 103 -10.75 -18.82 1.29
N GLY A 104 -10.37 -20.09 1.43
CA GLY A 104 -9.01 -20.60 1.21
C GLY A 104 -7.96 -20.38 2.33
N THR A 105 -8.25 -19.65 3.40
CA THR A 105 -7.23 -19.34 4.43
C THR A 105 -6.73 -20.59 5.17
N THR A 106 -5.41 -20.76 5.23
CA THR A 106 -4.73 -21.83 5.97
C THR A 106 -3.97 -21.28 7.18
N LEU A 107 -4.11 -21.93 8.35
CA LEU A 107 -3.44 -21.54 9.61
C LEU A 107 -2.48 -22.64 10.09
N TYR A 108 -1.18 -22.31 10.27
CA TYR A 108 -0.14 -23.26 10.69
C TYR A 108 0.20 -23.12 12.18
N LEU A 109 -0.21 -24.11 12.97
CA LEU A 109 -0.17 -24.05 14.43
C LEU A 109 1.03 -24.87 14.96
N ASN A 110 1.89 -24.24 15.75
CA ASN A 110 3.10 -24.82 16.34
C ASN A 110 4.14 -25.40 15.36
N SER A 111 4.15 -25.00 14.08
CA SER A 111 5.25 -25.37 13.15
C SER A 111 5.36 -24.42 11.95
N ALA A 112 6.41 -23.59 11.94
CA ALA A 112 6.70 -22.63 10.87
C ALA A 112 7.12 -23.33 9.56
N VAL A 113 6.19 -23.47 8.62
CA VAL A 113 6.44 -23.96 7.24
C VAL A 113 5.97 -22.97 6.17
N ASN A 114 5.02 -22.09 6.46
CA ASN A 114 4.73 -20.86 5.69
C ASN A 114 4.04 -19.80 6.58
N GLU A 115 4.14 -18.54 6.16
CA GLU A 115 3.38 -17.32 6.57
C GLU A 115 2.89 -17.23 8.01
N VAL A 116 1.73 -17.79 8.35
CA VAL A 116 1.10 -17.59 9.67
C VAL A 116 1.41 -18.75 10.61
N PHE A 117 2.51 -18.58 11.33
CA PHE A 117 2.92 -19.39 12.46
C PHE A 117 2.31 -18.84 13.78
N ILE A 118 1.64 -19.72 14.51
CA ILE A 118 1.06 -19.43 15.83
C ILE A 118 1.75 -20.33 16.85
N ASP A 119 2.46 -19.75 17.81
CA ASP A 119 3.16 -20.47 18.87
C ASP A 119 2.24 -20.59 20.09
N LEU A 120 1.98 -21.81 20.53
CA LEU A 120 0.94 -22.12 21.52
C LEU A 120 1.47 -23.03 22.64
N LYS A 121 2.80 -23.03 22.90
CA LYS A 121 3.43 -23.91 23.90
C LYS A 121 2.86 -23.78 25.31
N ASP A 122 2.49 -22.56 25.71
CA ASP A 122 2.02 -22.23 27.05
C ASP A 122 0.53 -21.78 27.07
N GLY A 123 -0.22 -22.09 26.00
CA GLY A 123 -1.59 -21.67 25.79
C GLY A 123 -1.74 -20.70 24.61
N VAL A 124 -2.93 -20.10 24.47
CA VAL A 124 -3.24 -19.12 23.40
C VAL A 124 -3.39 -17.74 24.06
N SER A 125 -2.44 -16.84 23.80
CA SER A 125 -2.53 -15.44 24.25
C SER A 125 -3.56 -14.67 23.41
N TYR A 126 -3.94 -13.46 23.85
CA TYR A 126 -4.76 -12.61 23.01
C TYR A 126 -4.06 -12.21 21.70
N ASP A 127 -2.75 -11.95 21.72
CA ASP A 127 -1.97 -11.61 20.51
C ASP A 127 -2.03 -12.72 19.45
N GLU A 128 -2.03 -14.00 19.85
CA GLU A 128 -2.21 -15.11 18.91
C GLU A 128 -3.63 -15.16 18.31
N TYR A 129 -4.67 -14.83 19.09
CA TYR A 129 -6.02 -14.67 18.53
C TYR A 129 -6.14 -13.46 17.60
N TRP A 130 -5.47 -12.34 17.93
CA TRP A 130 -5.45 -11.15 17.09
C TRP A 130 -4.81 -11.44 15.72
N LYS A 131 -3.67 -12.14 15.66
CA LYS A 131 -3.05 -12.58 14.39
C LYS A 131 -4.01 -13.34 13.49
N ILE A 132 -4.83 -14.23 14.06
CA ILE A 132 -5.85 -14.99 13.30
C ILE A 132 -6.91 -14.06 12.70
N VAL A 133 -7.42 -13.13 13.50
CA VAL A 133 -8.46 -12.19 13.05
C VAL A 133 -7.90 -11.22 12.00
N ASN A 134 -6.71 -10.68 12.22
CA ASN A 134 -6.04 -9.79 11.26
C ASN A 134 -5.74 -10.51 9.93
N ARG A 135 -5.26 -11.77 9.96
CA ARG A 135 -5.01 -12.53 8.71
C ARG A 135 -6.29 -12.79 7.90
N ILE A 136 -7.42 -12.98 8.57
CA ILE A 136 -8.67 -13.40 7.92
C ILE A 136 -9.55 -12.22 7.50
N HIS A 137 -9.53 -11.11 8.24
CA HIS A 137 -10.46 -9.98 8.04
C HIS A 137 -9.77 -8.63 7.74
N LYS A 138 -8.44 -8.63 7.54
CA LYS A 138 -7.59 -7.42 7.46
C LYS A 138 -7.96 -6.39 8.53
N ALA A 139 -8.11 -6.88 9.76
CA ALA A 139 -8.68 -6.12 10.86
C ALA A 139 -7.72 -5.02 11.33
N GLU A 140 -7.95 -3.80 10.86
CA GLU A 140 -7.09 -2.65 11.10
C GLU A 140 -7.45 -1.85 12.36
N GLY A 141 -6.51 -0.99 12.75
CA GLY A 141 -6.73 0.05 13.76
C GLY A 141 -6.67 -0.43 15.22
N LEU A 142 -6.29 0.52 16.08
CA LEU A 142 -6.05 0.28 17.49
C LEU A 142 -7.35 -0.13 18.23
N GLU A 143 -8.46 0.44 17.77
CA GLU A 143 -9.80 0.21 18.30
C GLU A 143 -10.32 -1.22 18.08
N LEU A 144 -10.03 -1.88 16.95
CA LEU A 144 -10.41 -3.29 16.76
C LEU A 144 -9.62 -4.22 17.68
N TYR A 145 -8.33 -3.95 17.91
CA TYR A 145 -7.54 -4.70 18.89
C TYR A 145 -8.11 -4.54 20.32
N GLY A 146 -8.60 -3.35 20.69
CA GLY A 146 -9.33 -3.14 21.94
C GLY A 146 -10.70 -3.84 22.00
N LEU A 147 -11.48 -3.79 20.91
CA LEU A 147 -12.83 -4.35 20.82
C LEU A 147 -12.83 -5.88 20.93
N TYR A 148 -11.93 -6.55 20.19
CA TYR A 148 -11.84 -8.01 20.19
C TYR A 148 -11.25 -8.56 21.49
N TYR A 149 -10.42 -7.80 22.22
CA TYR A 149 -10.00 -8.12 23.58
C TYR A 149 -11.19 -8.16 24.55
N LEU A 150 -11.98 -7.09 24.61
CA LEU A 150 -13.16 -7.02 25.49
C LEU A 150 -14.21 -8.08 25.15
N TYR A 151 -14.46 -8.33 23.86
CA TYR A 151 -15.33 -9.42 23.44
C TYR A 151 -14.77 -10.78 23.86
N GLY A 152 -13.45 -10.97 23.73
CA GLY A 152 -12.75 -12.19 24.09
C GLY A 152 -12.91 -12.56 25.58
N ILE A 153 -12.68 -11.61 26.49
CA ILE A 153 -12.88 -11.79 27.94
C ILE A 153 -14.36 -12.07 28.24
N LYS A 154 -15.26 -11.23 27.71
CA LYS A 154 -16.71 -11.29 27.99
C LYS A 154 -17.38 -12.61 27.57
N HIS A 155 -16.73 -13.38 26.70
CA HIS A 155 -17.28 -14.63 26.14
C HIS A 155 -16.40 -15.86 26.38
N ASP A 156 -15.50 -15.85 27.37
CA ASP A 156 -14.62 -16.97 27.75
C ASP A 156 -13.79 -17.52 26.57
N ILE A 157 -13.22 -16.61 25.77
CA ILE A 157 -12.36 -16.93 24.62
C ILE A 157 -10.89 -16.82 25.02
N ILE A 158 -10.55 -15.74 25.74
CA ILE A 158 -9.25 -15.50 26.36
C ILE A 158 -9.42 -15.36 27.88
N ALA A 159 -8.32 -15.54 28.61
CA ALA A 159 -8.25 -15.09 30.00
C ALA A 159 -8.12 -13.56 30.05
N GLU A 160 -8.46 -12.97 31.19
CA GLU A 160 -8.07 -11.59 31.50
C GLU A 160 -6.56 -11.56 31.75
N GLU A 161 -5.82 -10.89 30.85
CA GLU A 161 -4.37 -10.74 30.95
C GLU A 161 -4.04 -9.63 31.96
N GLN A 162 -3.00 -9.79 32.77
CA GLN A 162 -2.55 -8.73 33.67
C GLN A 162 -2.01 -7.56 32.84
N THR A 163 -2.77 -6.48 32.78
CA THR A 163 -2.39 -5.27 32.03
C THR A 163 -1.29 -4.49 32.73
N VAL A 164 -0.58 -3.70 31.94
CA VAL A 164 0.23 -2.56 32.38
C VAL A 164 -0.64 -1.59 33.22
N ASP A 165 -0.07 -0.89 34.20
CA ASP A 165 -0.82 0.10 35.01
C ASP A 165 -1.21 1.30 34.13
N ASP A 166 -2.43 1.83 34.30
CA ASP A 166 -2.88 3.06 33.65
C ASP A 166 -1.89 4.23 33.87
N LYS A 167 -1.13 4.22 34.99
CA LYS A 167 -0.05 5.18 35.24
C LYS A 167 1.15 5.05 34.31
N ASP A 168 1.55 3.82 33.97
CA ASP A 168 2.70 3.59 33.08
C ASP A 168 2.33 4.02 31.65
N ILE A 169 1.08 3.72 31.24
CA ILE A 169 0.48 4.24 30.01
C ILE A 169 0.45 5.78 30.03
N ALA A 170 -0.05 6.39 31.11
CA ALA A 170 -0.12 7.84 31.27
C ALA A 170 1.26 8.53 31.28
N GLN A 171 2.30 7.84 31.76
CA GLN A 171 3.69 8.31 31.69
C GLN A 171 4.24 8.19 30.27
N PHE A 172 4.02 7.06 29.59
CA PHE A 172 4.50 6.84 28.23
C PHE A 172 3.90 7.82 27.21
N PHE A 173 2.59 8.08 27.29
CA PHE A 173 1.90 9.10 26.48
C PHE A 173 2.04 10.52 27.04
N GLY A 174 2.68 10.69 28.19
CA GLY A 174 3.06 12.00 28.75
C GLY A 174 4.31 12.63 28.09
N ALA A 175 4.83 11.99 27.05
CA ALA A 175 5.89 12.49 26.18
C ALA A 175 5.30 12.74 24.77
N ASP A 176 5.44 13.95 24.24
CA ASP A 176 4.79 14.37 22.99
C ASP A 176 5.27 13.54 21.78
N GLU A 177 6.50 13.03 21.83
CA GLU A 177 7.01 12.14 20.79
C GLU A 177 6.22 10.84 20.66
N ASN A 178 5.48 10.40 21.69
CA ASN A 178 4.70 9.15 21.69
C ASN A 178 3.22 9.34 21.37
N LEU A 179 2.65 10.55 21.40
CA LEU A 179 1.19 10.74 21.22
C LEU A 179 0.66 10.23 19.87
N TYR A 180 1.46 10.32 18.80
CA TYR A 180 1.14 9.75 17.48
C TYR A 180 0.89 8.23 17.51
N LEU A 181 1.40 7.52 18.53
CA LEU A 181 1.16 6.07 18.70
C LEU A 181 -0.30 5.73 19.07
N LEU A 182 -1.18 6.75 19.15
CA LEU A 182 -2.63 6.63 19.31
C LEU A 182 -3.41 6.89 18.01
N ASP A 183 -2.78 7.09 16.85
CA ASP A 183 -3.50 7.30 15.59
C ASP A 183 -4.34 6.08 15.20
N PHE A 184 -5.60 6.34 14.82
CA PHE A 184 -6.66 5.32 14.72
C PHE A 184 -6.37 4.22 13.71
N CYS A 185 -5.71 4.59 12.62
CA CYS A 185 -5.59 3.79 11.39
C CYS A 185 -4.17 3.25 11.14
N CYS A 186 -3.33 3.19 12.18
CA CYS A 186 -1.94 2.78 12.06
C CYS A 186 -1.67 1.34 12.56
N PRO A 187 -0.79 0.57 11.89
CA PRO A 187 -0.28 -0.73 12.37
C PRO A 187 0.68 -0.68 13.60
N MET A 188 0.48 0.23 14.56
CA MET A 188 1.33 0.39 15.78
C MET A 188 1.33 -0.81 16.76
N ILE A 189 0.63 -1.89 16.42
CA ILE A 189 0.60 -3.18 17.13
C ILE A 189 1.59 -4.22 16.56
N ASP A 190 2.41 -3.83 15.57
CA ASP A 190 3.28 -4.71 14.78
C ASP A 190 4.80 -4.42 14.98
N ASP A 191 5.56 -5.42 15.45
CA ASP A 191 7.01 -5.31 15.67
C ASP A 191 7.84 -5.46 14.37
N ARG A 192 7.19 -5.66 13.21
CA ARG A 192 7.80 -5.46 11.89
C ARG A 192 8.25 -4.01 11.66
N ILE A 193 7.63 -3.02 12.30
CA ILE A 193 7.98 -1.59 12.10
C ILE A 193 8.30 -0.80 13.37
N PHE A 194 7.61 -1.03 14.50
CA PHE A 194 7.89 -0.35 15.78
C PHE A 194 8.79 -1.21 16.69
N ASP A 195 9.32 -0.61 17.76
CA ASP A 195 10.05 -1.36 18.78
C ASP A 195 9.09 -2.12 19.73
N LYS A 196 9.63 -3.07 20.50
CA LYS A 196 8.82 -3.96 21.33
C LYS A 196 8.23 -3.30 22.57
N GLU A 197 8.82 -2.20 23.06
CA GLU A 197 8.27 -1.45 24.19
C GLU A 197 7.10 -0.60 23.72
N GLN A 198 7.26 0.13 22.61
CA GLN A 198 6.20 0.85 21.92
C GLN A 198 4.99 -0.05 21.62
N VAL A 199 5.21 -1.21 20.96
CA VAL A 199 4.13 -2.15 20.61
C VAL A 199 3.37 -2.66 21.84
N GLN A 200 4.06 -2.90 22.97
CA GLN A 200 3.39 -3.34 24.20
C GLN A 200 2.62 -2.21 24.89
N MET A 201 3.15 -0.98 24.91
CA MET A 201 2.44 0.18 25.45
C MET A 201 1.20 0.54 24.61
N VAL A 202 1.29 0.47 23.29
CA VAL A 202 0.17 0.66 22.37
C VAL A 202 -0.91 -0.41 22.56
N LYS A 203 -0.52 -1.69 22.66
CA LYS A 203 -1.44 -2.79 22.97
C LYS A 203 -2.11 -2.63 24.34
N ALA A 204 -1.40 -2.13 25.35
CA ALA A 204 -1.97 -1.83 26.65
C ALA A 204 -2.95 -0.65 26.60
N ALA A 205 -2.59 0.43 25.90
CA ALA A 205 -3.45 1.59 25.65
C ALA A 205 -4.76 1.20 24.96
N ALA A 206 -4.71 0.35 23.93
CA ALA A 206 -5.90 -0.18 23.27
C ALA A 206 -6.86 -0.90 24.23
N LYS A 207 -6.31 -1.76 25.12
CA LYS A 207 -7.08 -2.50 26.13
C LYS A 207 -7.70 -1.56 27.16
N SER A 208 -6.92 -0.59 27.68
CA SER A 208 -7.39 0.42 28.65
C SER A 208 -8.44 1.36 28.04
N PHE A 209 -8.17 1.94 26.87
CA PHE A 209 -9.10 2.84 26.16
C PHE A 209 -10.43 2.15 25.84
N ALA A 210 -10.39 0.91 25.34
CA ALA A 210 -11.61 0.12 25.11
C ALA A 210 -12.40 -0.09 26.40
N ALA A 211 -11.74 -0.51 27.48
CA ALA A 211 -12.38 -0.74 28.79
C ALA A 211 -13.00 0.55 29.33
N TRP A 212 -12.29 1.68 29.24
CA TRP A 212 -12.79 3.01 29.60
C TRP A 212 -14.00 3.43 28.74
N TYR A 213 -13.96 3.18 27.43
CA TYR A 213 -15.04 3.55 26.52
C TYR A 213 -16.31 2.75 26.84
N VAL A 214 -16.19 1.43 27.01
CA VAL A 214 -17.32 0.55 27.31
C VAL A 214 -17.88 0.78 28.72
N LYS A 215 -17.06 1.26 29.67
CA LYS A 215 -17.46 1.69 31.02
C LYS A 215 -18.26 3.01 31.03
N ASN A 216 -17.91 3.97 30.16
CA ASN A 216 -18.54 5.30 30.12
C ASN A 216 -19.70 5.42 29.10
N TYR A 217 -19.71 4.56 28.07
CA TYR A 217 -20.71 4.54 27.00
C TYR A 217 -21.34 3.14 26.92
N SER A 218 -21.05 2.36 25.87
CA SER A 218 -21.43 0.96 25.79
C SER A 218 -20.58 0.18 24.78
N LEU A 219 -20.57 -1.15 24.88
CA LEU A 219 -19.97 -2.02 23.87
C LEU A 219 -20.60 -1.81 22.49
N LYS A 220 -21.89 -1.47 22.40
CA LYS A 220 -22.58 -1.26 21.12
C LYS A 220 -22.15 0.06 20.44
N GLU A 221 -21.84 1.09 21.22
CA GLU A 221 -21.27 2.33 20.69
C GLU A 221 -19.81 2.14 20.27
N TYR A 222 -19.04 1.33 21.02
CA TYR A 222 -17.67 0.97 20.63
C TYR A 222 -17.64 0.06 19.38
N GLU A 223 -18.56 -0.90 19.24
CA GLU A 223 -18.80 -1.63 17.98
C GLU A 223 -19.08 -0.68 16.81
N LYS A 224 -19.95 0.32 17.01
CA LYS A 224 -20.28 1.31 15.97
C LYS A 224 -19.06 2.17 15.62
N LEU A 225 -18.25 2.57 16.60
CA LEU A 225 -17.02 3.31 16.37
C LEU A 225 -16.07 2.54 15.44
N CYS A 226 -15.76 1.29 15.78
CA CYS A 226 -14.82 0.47 15.02
C CYS A 226 -15.35 0.10 13.62
N GLY A 227 -16.65 -0.15 13.49
CA GLY A 227 -17.29 -0.53 12.21
C GLY A 227 -17.50 0.62 11.22
N ASN A 228 -16.91 1.81 11.42
CA ASN A 228 -17.05 2.98 10.53
C ASN A 228 -15.72 3.76 10.35
N MET A 229 -14.55 3.11 10.46
CA MET A 229 -13.24 3.80 10.47
C MET A 229 -12.98 4.64 9.20
N GLU A 230 -13.36 4.17 8.01
CA GLU A 230 -13.22 4.92 6.74
C GLU A 230 -14.16 6.13 6.62
N THR A 231 -15.18 6.23 7.48
CA THR A 231 -16.14 7.35 7.51
C THR A 231 -16.22 8.00 8.90
N LEU A 232 -15.15 7.90 9.69
CA LEU A 232 -15.19 8.19 11.11
C LEU A 232 -15.29 9.70 11.39
N ASN A 233 -15.98 10.08 12.47
CA ASN A 233 -15.81 11.41 13.04
C ASN A 233 -14.52 11.43 13.89
N HIS A 234 -13.36 11.56 13.23
CA HIS A 234 -12.04 11.64 13.86
C HIS A 234 -12.01 12.58 15.08
N LYS A 235 -12.65 13.76 14.97
CA LYS A 235 -12.75 14.76 16.05
C LYS A 235 -13.56 14.30 17.26
N GLU A 236 -14.53 13.41 17.08
CA GLU A 236 -15.19 12.78 18.24
C GLU A 236 -14.25 11.77 18.90
N LEU A 237 -13.52 10.96 18.12
CA LEU A 237 -12.65 9.94 18.71
C LEU A 237 -11.41 10.53 19.40
N GLU A 238 -10.79 11.56 18.81
CA GLU A 238 -9.76 12.41 19.43
C GLU A 238 -10.23 12.93 20.80
N LYS A 239 -11.43 13.53 20.85
CA LYS A 239 -12.05 13.99 22.10
C LYS A 239 -12.28 12.86 23.12
N LYS A 240 -12.58 11.63 22.67
CA LYS A 240 -12.77 10.47 23.57
C LYS A 240 -11.42 9.95 24.08
N LYS A 241 -10.37 9.94 23.25
CA LYS A 241 -9.00 9.62 23.69
C LYS A 241 -8.47 10.65 24.68
N ASN A 242 -8.70 11.96 24.46
CA ASN A 242 -8.32 13.00 25.41
C ASN A 242 -9.06 12.91 26.75
N ALA A 243 -10.34 12.52 26.74
CA ALA A 243 -11.07 12.24 27.98
C ALA A 243 -10.50 11.01 28.73
N TRP A 244 -10.11 9.95 28.01
CA TRP A 244 -9.45 8.77 28.60
C TRP A 244 -8.04 9.09 29.13
N LEU A 245 -7.19 9.74 28.34
CA LEU A 245 -5.84 10.18 28.71
C LEU A 245 -5.87 11.00 30.01
N LYS A 246 -6.84 11.91 30.13
CA LYS A 246 -7.05 12.71 31.34
C LYS A 246 -7.50 11.88 32.55
N ASP A 247 -8.37 10.89 32.35
CA ASP A 247 -8.84 10.00 33.43
C ASP A 247 -7.75 9.06 33.94
N ILE A 248 -6.79 8.64 33.11
CA ILE A 248 -5.59 7.88 33.54
C ILE A 248 -4.48 8.78 34.12
N GLY A 249 -4.64 10.11 34.05
CA GLY A 249 -3.69 11.08 34.61
C GLY A 249 -2.54 11.49 33.69
N CYS A 250 -2.67 11.27 32.38
CA CYS A 250 -1.76 11.84 31.39
C CYS A 250 -1.87 13.38 31.39
N LYS A 251 -0.78 14.06 31.05
CA LYS A 251 -0.67 15.53 31.12
C LYS A 251 -0.89 16.23 29.77
N ASN A 252 -0.72 15.50 28.67
CA ASN A 252 -0.68 16.06 27.33
C ASN A 252 -1.94 15.61 26.58
N GLU A 253 -2.39 16.43 25.63
CA GLU A 253 -3.58 16.13 24.82
C GLU A 253 -3.16 15.60 23.45
N TYR A 254 -3.69 14.43 23.10
CA TYR A 254 -3.55 13.83 21.77
C TYR A 254 -4.27 14.67 20.72
N ALA A 255 -3.56 14.99 19.64
CA ALA A 255 -4.14 15.40 18.37
C ALA A 255 -3.72 14.36 17.32
N GLU A 256 -4.60 14.05 16.37
CA GLU A 256 -4.32 13.11 15.29
C GLU A 256 -3.18 13.62 14.41
N PHE A 257 -2.12 12.80 14.24
CA PHE A 257 -0.94 13.21 13.49
C PHE A 257 -1.17 13.12 11.98
N ALA A 258 -1.80 12.04 11.49
CA ALA A 258 -2.23 11.97 10.09
C ALA A 258 -3.44 11.05 9.83
N LYS A 259 -4.27 11.45 8.87
CA LYS A 259 -5.46 10.70 8.42
C LYS A 259 -5.12 9.73 7.28
N VAL A 260 -4.18 8.83 7.56
CA VAL A 260 -3.71 7.83 6.60
C VAL A 260 -4.11 6.44 7.09
N LEU A 261 -4.76 5.67 6.23
CA LEU A 261 -5.19 4.30 6.53
C LEU A 261 -4.17 3.31 5.96
N VAL A 262 -3.30 2.81 6.83
CA VAL A 262 -2.18 1.93 6.49
C VAL A 262 -2.58 0.47 6.74
N LYS A 263 -2.95 -0.23 5.68
CA LYS A 263 -3.54 -1.58 5.67
C LYS A 263 -2.47 -2.66 5.55
N PRO A 264 -2.59 -3.85 6.20
CA PRO A 264 -1.71 -4.99 5.90
C PRO A 264 -2.02 -5.58 4.51
N THR A 265 -1.02 -5.67 3.64
CA THR A 265 -1.24 -6.12 2.25
C THR A 265 -0.81 -7.57 1.99
N ASP A 266 -1.39 -8.15 0.94
CA ASP A 266 -0.98 -9.40 0.29
C ASP A 266 -0.42 -9.13 -1.13
N ILE A 267 -0.23 -7.87 -1.51
CA ILE A 267 0.30 -7.50 -2.82
C ILE A 267 1.79 -7.86 -2.86
N VAL A 268 2.12 -8.82 -3.71
CA VAL A 268 3.49 -9.30 -3.96
C VAL A 268 3.95 -8.87 -5.35
N ASP A 269 5.21 -8.44 -5.47
CA ASP A 269 5.88 -8.32 -6.77
C ASP A 269 6.51 -9.67 -7.16
N ASP A 270 5.70 -10.55 -7.74
CA ASP A 270 6.14 -11.84 -8.30
C ASP A 270 6.92 -11.63 -9.61
N GLU A 271 8.21 -11.33 -9.53
CA GLU A 271 9.12 -11.45 -10.68
C GLU A 271 9.49 -12.92 -10.93
N ALA A 272 9.21 -13.43 -12.13
CA ALA A 272 9.29 -14.86 -12.47
C ALA A 272 10.65 -15.54 -12.21
N ASP A 273 11.75 -14.77 -12.27
CA ASP A 273 13.13 -15.25 -12.07
C ASP A 273 13.81 -14.72 -10.79
N LYS A 274 13.09 -13.97 -9.93
CA LYS A 274 13.60 -13.50 -8.64
C LYS A 274 12.78 -14.07 -7.48
N LYS A 275 13.20 -13.80 -6.25
CA LYS A 275 12.32 -14.01 -5.09
C LYS A 275 11.23 -12.93 -5.12
N PRO A 276 9.95 -13.28 -4.89
CA PRO A 276 8.90 -12.30 -4.72
C PRO A 276 9.24 -11.29 -3.64
N VAL A 277 8.95 -10.01 -3.90
CA VAL A 277 9.15 -8.93 -2.93
C VAL A 277 7.76 -8.51 -2.41
N PRO A 278 7.34 -8.98 -1.22
CA PRO A 278 6.03 -8.62 -0.68
C PRO A 278 5.99 -7.14 -0.30
N GLY A 279 4.85 -6.50 -0.50
CA GLY A 279 4.47 -5.37 0.36
C GLY A 279 4.21 -5.87 1.78
N ASP A 280 4.60 -5.10 2.79
CA ASP A 280 4.18 -5.35 4.17
C ASP A 280 2.87 -4.64 4.49
N TYR A 281 2.65 -3.48 3.85
CA TYR A 281 1.48 -2.60 4.00
C TYR A 281 1.07 -1.95 2.68
N GLU A 282 -0.17 -1.45 2.62
CA GLU A 282 -0.69 -0.64 1.53
C GLU A 282 -1.47 0.59 2.05
N VAL A 283 -1.57 1.63 1.20
CA VAL A 283 -2.50 2.76 1.39
C VAL A 283 -3.29 2.91 0.09
N GLU A 284 -4.61 2.75 0.17
CA GLU A 284 -5.50 2.79 -0.99
C GLU A 284 -6.17 4.17 -1.14
N GLU A 285 -6.03 4.76 -2.32
CA GLU A 285 -6.58 6.06 -2.71
C GLU A 285 -7.53 5.88 -3.92
N GLU A 286 -8.17 6.93 -4.43
CA GLU A 286 -9.18 6.79 -5.49
C GLU A 286 -8.63 6.19 -6.81
N ASP A 287 -7.40 6.56 -7.18
CA ASP A 287 -6.75 6.24 -8.45
C ASP A 287 -5.41 5.50 -8.31
N ALA A 288 -4.94 5.28 -7.08
CA ALA A 288 -3.67 4.65 -6.75
C ALA A 288 -3.78 3.68 -5.56
N ILE A 289 -2.87 2.71 -5.49
CA ILE A 289 -2.60 1.88 -4.31
C ILE A 289 -1.10 1.95 -4.06
N TRP A 290 -0.72 2.63 -2.98
CA TRP A 290 0.64 2.66 -2.50
C TRP A 290 0.96 1.36 -1.78
N VAL A 291 2.16 0.81 -1.98
CA VAL A 291 2.63 -0.45 -1.37
C VAL A 291 3.98 -0.19 -0.72
N TRP A 292 4.06 -0.42 0.60
CA TRP A 292 5.23 -0.11 1.42
C TRP A 292 5.86 -1.35 2.05
N HIS A 293 7.18 -1.38 2.07
CA HIS A 293 7.97 -2.43 2.72
C HIS A 293 8.38 -2.00 4.14
N SER A 294 8.29 -2.91 5.11
CA SER A 294 8.54 -2.63 6.55
C SER A 294 9.94 -2.10 6.83
N GLN A 295 10.93 -2.53 6.05
CA GLN A 295 12.31 -2.07 6.20
C GLN A 295 12.48 -0.60 5.79
N ASP A 296 11.69 -0.12 4.83
CA ASP A 296 11.77 1.26 4.36
C ASP A 296 11.07 2.19 5.37
N ILE A 297 9.92 1.76 5.92
CA ILE A 297 9.27 2.42 7.07
C ILE A 297 10.21 2.46 8.30
N LYS A 298 10.97 1.38 8.57
CA LYS A 298 11.97 1.34 9.65
C LYS A 298 13.18 2.25 9.41
N ARG A 299 13.62 2.40 8.16
CA ARG A 299 14.78 3.20 7.79
C ARG A 299 14.46 4.71 7.82
N THR A 300 13.30 5.08 7.31
CA THR A 300 12.82 6.46 7.27
C THR A 300 12.23 6.90 8.62
N GLY A 301 11.64 5.96 9.37
CA GLY A 301 10.88 6.23 10.59
C GLY A 301 9.42 6.56 10.26
N TYR A 302 8.48 6.05 11.07
CA TYR A 302 7.04 6.11 10.74
C TYR A 302 6.51 7.53 10.54
N LYS A 303 6.85 8.47 11.44
CA LYS A 303 6.40 9.87 11.32
C LYS A 303 6.83 10.50 10.00
N GLU A 304 8.09 10.32 9.64
CA GLU A 304 8.68 10.87 8.43
C GLU A 304 8.10 10.22 7.18
N MET A 305 7.92 8.89 7.19
CA MET A 305 7.25 8.14 6.11
C MET A 305 5.84 8.67 5.84
N ILE A 306 5.06 8.93 6.89
CA ILE A 306 3.71 9.49 6.79
C ILE A 306 3.72 10.97 6.40
N HIS A 307 4.68 11.75 6.89
CA HIS A 307 4.82 13.17 6.54
C HIS A 307 5.11 13.31 5.03
N LYS A 308 6.17 12.64 4.56
CA LYS A 308 6.57 12.61 3.14
C LYS A 308 5.48 12.02 2.24
N TYR A 309 4.74 11.02 2.71
CA TYR A 309 3.54 10.55 2.02
C TYR A 309 2.49 11.65 1.86
N CYS A 310 2.06 12.30 2.95
CA CYS A 310 1.04 13.35 2.91
C CYS A 310 1.44 14.56 2.05
N GLU A 311 2.72 14.93 2.05
CA GLU A 311 3.28 15.97 1.19
C GLU A 311 3.22 15.54 -0.30
N THR A 312 3.75 14.36 -0.62
CA THR A 312 3.77 13.77 -1.97
C THR A 312 2.37 13.57 -2.55
N GLU A 313 1.46 13.00 -1.77
CA GLU A 313 0.14 12.55 -2.22
C GLU A 313 -0.76 13.71 -2.63
N LYS A 314 -0.58 14.90 -2.04
CA LYS A 314 -1.27 16.12 -2.49
C LYS A 314 -0.89 16.44 -3.94
N CYS A 315 0.41 16.56 -4.22
CA CYS A 315 0.91 16.86 -5.56
C CYS A 315 0.56 15.74 -6.55
N ARG A 316 0.72 14.46 -6.15
CA ARG A 316 0.35 13.30 -6.98
C ARG A 316 -1.11 13.34 -7.44
N LYS A 317 -2.07 13.67 -6.56
CA LYS A 317 -3.50 13.77 -6.93
C LYS A 317 -3.75 14.86 -7.97
N GLU A 318 -3.08 16.00 -7.86
CA GLU A 318 -3.18 17.10 -8.81
C GLU A 318 -2.53 16.71 -10.16
N ASP A 319 -1.29 16.20 -10.13
CA ASP A 319 -0.51 15.81 -11.31
C ASP A 319 -1.14 14.62 -12.09
N PHE A 320 -1.67 13.61 -11.40
CA PHE A 320 -2.31 12.45 -12.04
C PHE A 320 -3.69 12.78 -12.62
N ALA A 321 -4.43 13.72 -12.02
CA ALA A 321 -5.69 14.20 -12.56
C ALA A 321 -5.47 15.03 -13.84
N GLU A 322 -4.47 15.90 -13.83
CA GLU A 322 -4.06 16.69 -14.99
C GLU A 322 -3.61 15.80 -16.16
N ALA A 323 -2.77 14.79 -15.89
CA ALA A 323 -2.36 13.80 -16.89
C ALA A 323 -3.54 13.00 -17.48
N ARG A 324 -4.53 12.64 -16.67
CA ARG A 324 -5.77 11.99 -17.13
C ARG A 324 -6.60 12.91 -18.03
N GLU A 325 -6.72 14.19 -17.69
CA GLU A 325 -7.49 15.17 -18.47
C GLU A 325 -6.80 15.55 -19.79
N PHE A 326 -5.47 15.72 -19.79
CA PHE A 326 -4.69 16.01 -21.00
C PHE A 326 -4.75 14.86 -22.03
N LEU A 327 -4.73 13.61 -21.55
CA LEU A 327 -4.76 12.41 -22.41
C LEU A 327 -6.15 11.82 -22.64
N LYS A 328 -7.23 12.37 -22.05
CA LYS A 328 -8.56 11.72 -21.93
C LYS A 328 -9.12 11.12 -23.22
N ASP A 329 -8.96 11.80 -24.36
CA ASP A 329 -9.51 11.37 -25.66
C ASP A 329 -8.71 10.21 -26.31
N TYR A 330 -7.61 9.79 -25.65
CA TYR A 330 -6.68 8.73 -26.06
C TYR A 330 -6.49 7.65 -24.97
N LEU A 331 -7.33 7.67 -23.92
CA LEU A 331 -7.31 6.71 -22.81
C LEU A 331 -8.55 5.78 -22.86
N PRO A 332 -8.46 4.55 -22.33
CA PRO A 332 -9.61 3.65 -22.26
C PRO A 332 -10.66 4.12 -21.24
N ASP A 333 -11.95 3.90 -21.55
CA ASP A 333 -13.13 4.24 -20.71
C ASP A 333 -12.99 3.93 -19.22
N LYS A 334 -12.20 2.90 -18.88
CA LYS A 334 -11.88 2.52 -17.50
C LYS A 334 -10.38 2.31 -17.32
N ILE A 335 -9.75 3.26 -16.64
CA ILE A 335 -8.40 3.15 -16.10
C ILE A 335 -8.51 2.56 -14.68
N ASN A 336 -7.79 1.49 -14.38
CA ASN A 336 -7.75 0.91 -13.02
C ASN A 336 -6.87 1.76 -12.09
N LYS A 337 -6.81 1.40 -10.79
CA LYS A 337 -5.84 2.00 -9.88
C LYS A 337 -4.43 1.54 -10.24
N VAL A 338 -3.45 2.45 -10.25
CA VAL A 338 -2.04 2.09 -10.40
C VAL A 338 -1.47 1.61 -9.07
N LYS A 339 -0.66 0.55 -9.06
CA LYS A 339 0.07 0.12 -7.85
C LYS A 339 1.45 0.75 -7.84
N ILE A 340 1.79 1.44 -6.76
CA ILE A 340 3.06 2.17 -6.60
C ILE A 340 3.84 1.50 -5.46
N PHE A 341 4.87 0.74 -5.80
CA PHE A 341 5.72 0.05 -4.82
C PHE A 341 6.91 0.92 -4.42
N CYS A 342 7.00 1.26 -3.13
CA CYS A 342 8.19 1.87 -2.57
C CYS A 342 9.23 0.77 -2.22
N TYR A 343 10.33 0.74 -2.98
CA TYR A 343 11.48 -0.15 -2.77
C TYR A 343 12.75 0.67 -2.57
N PHE A 344 12.75 1.45 -1.50
CA PHE A 344 13.81 2.41 -1.18
C PHE A 344 15.16 1.72 -0.85
N ASN A 345 15.19 0.40 -0.67
CA ASN A 345 16.39 -0.39 -0.44
C ASN A 345 17.37 -0.49 -1.64
N GLN A 346 16.95 -0.20 -2.88
CA GLN A 346 17.82 -0.36 -4.07
C GLN A 346 18.79 0.83 -4.27
N GLN A 347 20.01 0.71 -3.75
CA GLN A 347 21.10 1.69 -3.94
C GLN A 347 21.72 1.73 -5.36
N ARG A 348 21.26 0.90 -6.31
CA ARG A 348 21.77 0.85 -7.68
C ARG A 348 20.64 0.53 -8.66
N GLY A 349 20.26 1.51 -9.47
CA GLY A 349 19.19 1.40 -10.46
C GLY A 349 18.66 2.76 -10.89
N ALA A 350 17.68 2.75 -11.81
CA ALA A 350 16.87 3.92 -12.14
C ALA A 350 16.02 4.36 -10.93
N ASN A 351 15.66 5.64 -10.88
CA ASN A 351 14.92 6.24 -9.77
C ASN A 351 13.48 5.68 -9.68
N GLY A 352 12.81 5.54 -10.82
CA GLY A 352 11.56 4.81 -11.00
C GLY A 352 11.72 3.69 -12.04
N VAL A 353 10.68 2.88 -12.20
CA VAL A 353 10.39 2.11 -13.42
C VAL A 353 8.93 1.62 -13.41
N MET A 354 8.20 1.87 -14.49
CA MET A 354 6.94 1.22 -14.82
C MET A 354 7.22 -0.20 -15.35
N ASP A 355 6.63 -1.22 -14.71
CA ASP A 355 6.70 -2.62 -15.14
C ASP A 355 5.43 -2.97 -15.93
N PRO A 356 5.49 -2.97 -17.28
CA PRO A 356 4.30 -3.13 -18.13
C PRO A 356 3.78 -4.57 -18.13
N SER A 357 4.58 -5.55 -17.69
CA SER A 357 4.12 -6.94 -17.57
C SER A 357 3.09 -7.12 -16.45
N LYS A 358 3.04 -6.16 -15.51
CA LYS A 358 2.18 -6.17 -14.31
C LYS A 358 1.31 -4.91 -14.18
N MET A 359 1.59 -3.86 -14.96
CA MET A 359 0.98 -2.53 -14.86
C MET A 359 1.15 -1.91 -13.46
N ILE A 360 2.39 -1.91 -12.96
CA ILE A 360 2.79 -1.37 -11.65
C ILE A 360 3.96 -0.39 -11.81
N ILE A 361 4.09 0.57 -10.91
CA ILE A 361 5.24 1.47 -10.81
C ILE A 361 6.09 0.99 -9.62
N LYS A 362 7.41 0.88 -9.81
CA LYS A 362 8.39 0.59 -8.75
C LYS A 362 9.25 1.84 -8.55
N VAL A 363 9.24 2.40 -7.35
CA VAL A 363 10.07 3.56 -7.00
C VAL A 363 11.22 3.12 -6.12
N ASN A 364 12.43 3.41 -6.57
CA ASN A 364 13.68 2.98 -5.95
C ASN A 364 14.33 4.15 -5.18
N ARG A 365 15.32 3.84 -4.34
CA ARG A 365 16.11 4.76 -3.50
C ARG A 365 15.36 5.47 -2.35
N CYS A 366 14.46 6.42 -2.60
CA CYS A 366 13.87 7.29 -1.56
C CYS A 366 12.65 8.13 -2.02
N TRP A 367 12.14 9.00 -1.15
CA TRP A 367 11.05 9.94 -1.45
C TRP A 367 11.51 11.09 -2.37
N GLU A 368 12.76 11.52 -2.26
CA GLU A 368 13.34 12.58 -3.10
C GLU A 368 13.44 12.11 -4.55
N SER A 369 13.84 10.86 -4.81
CA SER A 369 13.88 10.28 -6.16
C SER A 369 12.49 9.95 -6.72
N LEU A 370 11.49 9.75 -5.86
CA LEU A 370 10.09 9.56 -6.27
C LEU A 370 9.56 10.80 -6.98
N SER A 371 9.84 11.98 -6.43
CA SER A 371 9.28 13.25 -6.87
C SER A 371 9.47 13.53 -8.37
N TYR A 372 10.67 13.25 -8.89
CA TYR A 372 11.04 13.47 -10.29
C TYR A 372 10.52 12.38 -11.24
N THR A 373 10.16 11.20 -10.72
CA THR A 373 9.83 10.04 -11.57
C THR A 373 8.38 9.62 -11.54
N LEU A 374 7.63 9.86 -10.47
CA LEU A 374 6.30 9.28 -10.33
C LEU A 374 5.31 9.77 -11.40
N LEU A 375 5.46 10.99 -11.93
CA LEU A 375 4.66 11.44 -13.07
C LEU A 375 5.11 10.77 -14.38
N HIS A 376 6.41 10.69 -14.67
CA HIS A 376 6.97 10.00 -15.86
C HIS A 376 6.50 8.55 -15.95
N GLU A 377 6.70 7.78 -14.88
CA GLU A 377 6.27 6.37 -14.78
C GLU A 377 4.74 6.22 -14.81
N TYR A 378 4.00 7.28 -14.48
CA TYR A 378 2.55 7.31 -14.60
C TYR A 378 2.07 7.67 -16.02
N ILE A 379 2.78 8.51 -16.77
CA ILE A 379 2.54 8.68 -18.22
C ILE A 379 2.84 7.36 -18.95
N HIS A 380 3.89 6.63 -18.55
CA HIS A 380 4.07 5.23 -18.98
C HIS A 380 2.84 4.39 -18.60
N TYR A 381 2.41 4.38 -17.33
CA TYR A 381 1.21 3.63 -16.90
C TYR A 381 -0.05 3.97 -17.71
N LEU A 382 -0.19 5.21 -18.19
CA LEU A 382 -1.30 5.66 -19.03
C LEU A 382 -1.15 5.22 -20.50
N THR A 383 0.05 5.33 -21.09
CA THR A 383 0.26 5.24 -22.54
C THR A 383 0.78 3.89 -23.05
N TYR A 384 1.47 3.09 -22.22
CA TYR A 384 2.21 1.89 -22.64
C TYR A 384 1.32 0.82 -23.33
N PRO A 385 1.85 0.05 -24.30
CA PRO A 385 1.09 -0.95 -25.06
C PRO A 385 0.17 -1.91 -24.28
N GLY A 386 -1.13 -1.85 -24.59
CA GLY A 386 -2.15 -2.78 -24.10
C GLY A 386 -3.58 -2.22 -24.21
N ASP A 387 -4.59 -3.09 -24.11
CA ASP A 387 -6.02 -2.82 -23.90
C ASP A 387 -6.53 -1.38 -24.14
N GLY A 388 -6.52 -0.95 -25.41
CA GLY A 388 -7.13 0.33 -25.82
C GLY A 388 -6.36 1.59 -25.44
N ARG A 389 -5.07 1.48 -25.12
CA ARG A 389 -4.18 2.62 -24.81
C ARG A 389 -3.62 3.27 -26.07
N LEU A 390 -2.98 4.42 -25.88
CA LEU A 390 -2.39 5.23 -26.94
C LEU A 390 -1.36 4.47 -27.78
N LEU A 391 -0.48 3.67 -27.14
CA LEU A 391 0.44 2.80 -27.84
C LEU A 391 -0.19 1.39 -27.96
N GLU A 392 0.03 0.71 -29.09
CA GLU A 392 -0.62 -0.59 -29.41
C GLU A 392 0.38 -1.76 -29.46
N THR A 393 1.67 -1.48 -29.71
CA THR A 393 2.76 -2.46 -29.76
C THR A 393 4.04 -1.85 -29.18
N ALA A 394 5.04 -2.67 -28.83
CA ALA A 394 6.34 -2.16 -28.40
C ALA A 394 6.98 -1.33 -29.54
N TYR A 395 7.11 -0.02 -29.32
CA TYR A 395 7.69 0.95 -30.25
C TYR A 395 9.11 1.35 -29.85
N SER A 396 9.76 2.17 -30.67
CA SER A 396 11.05 2.81 -30.40
C SER A 396 11.06 3.66 -29.12
N GLN A 397 12.28 3.93 -28.63
CA GLN A 397 12.51 4.71 -27.41
C GLN A 397 11.99 6.15 -27.53
N PHE A 398 11.95 6.72 -28.75
CA PHE A 398 11.25 7.97 -29.07
C PHE A 398 9.78 7.92 -28.63
N CYS A 399 9.08 6.84 -28.99
CA CYS A 399 7.65 6.74 -28.77
C CYS A 399 7.27 6.33 -27.35
N VAL A 400 8.19 5.67 -26.63
CA VAL A 400 7.98 5.19 -25.26
C VAL A 400 8.43 6.26 -24.26
N GLU A 401 9.73 6.59 -24.22
CA GLU A 401 10.27 7.51 -23.22
C GLU A 401 9.98 8.98 -23.58
N GLY A 402 9.98 9.31 -24.87
CA GLY A 402 9.75 10.67 -25.34
C GLY A 402 8.37 11.24 -24.99
N ILE A 403 7.30 10.42 -25.02
CA ILE A 403 5.98 10.88 -24.57
C ILE A 403 5.90 11.03 -23.05
N ALA A 404 6.53 10.13 -22.30
CA ALA A 404 6.56 10.22 -20.85
C ALA A 404 7.28 11.53 -20.43
N GLU A 405 8.50 11.73 -20.94
CA GLU A 405 9.33 12.89 -20.63
C GLU A 405 8.69 14.21 -21.13
N TRP A 406 8.17 14.25 -22.37
CA TRP A 406 7.44 15.42 -22.89
C TRP A 406 6.29 15.82 -21.95
N ILE A 407 5.45 14.86 -21.56
CA ILE A 407 4.28 15.18 -20.77
C ILE A 407 4.67 15.53 -19.33
N SER A 408 5.60 14.81 -18.70
CA SER A 408 5.98 15.05 -17.30
C SER A 408 7.02 16.17 -17.07
N ALA A 409 7.76 16.62 -18.08
CA ALA A 409 8.79 17.65 -17.91
C ALA A 409 8.57 18.94 -18.72
N LEU A 410 7.83 18.88 -19.85
CA LEU A 410 7.66 20.01 -20.79
C LEU A 410 6.21 20.46 -21.02
N GLN A 411 5.21 19.75 -20.47
CA GLN A 411 3.79 19.99 -20.77
C GLN A 411 2.88 20.20 -19.56
N LEU A 412 3.13 19.49 -18.45
CA LEU A 412 2.36 19.59 -17.20
C LEU A 412 3.24 20.19 -16.09
N GLU A 413 2.63 20.72 -15.03
CA GLU A 413 3.37 21.42 -13.95
C GLU A 413 4.31 20.51 -13.14
N ASN A 414 4.01 19.21 -13.02
CA ASN A 414 4.78 18.21 -12.24
C ASN A 414 5.16 18.73 -10.84
N ARG A 415 4.12 18.98 -10.03
CA ARG A 415 4.22 19.64 -8.72
C ARG A 415 5.03 18.82 -7.72
N MET A 416 5.08 17.51 -7.90
CA MET A 416 5.99 16.64 -7.15
C MET A 416 7.47 17.01 -7.41
N ALA A 417 7.89 17.10 -8.68
CA ALA A 417 9.26 17.47 -9.02
C ALA A 417 9.63 18.87 -8.53
N GLU A 418 8.69 19.83 -8.56
CA GLU A 418 8.89 21.16 -7.96
C GLU A 418 9.20 21.09 -6.46
N LEU A 419 8.38 20.34 -5.71
CA LEU A 419 8.49 20.21 -4.25
C LEU A 419 9.86 19.67 -3.81
N SER A 420 10.44 18.71 -4.53
CA SER A 420 11.79 18.21 -4.20
C SER A 420 12.92 19.15 -4.58
N ARG A 421 12.73 20.06 -5.56
CA ARG A 421 13.71 21.14 -5.82
C ARG A 421 13.80 22.10 -4.62
N GLU A 422 12.75 22.20 -3.79
CA GLU A 422 12.79 22.97 -2.54
C GLU A 422 13.52 22.22 -1.43
N TYR A 423 13.19 20.95 -1.16
CA TYR A 423 13.89 20.16 -0.13
C TYR A 423 15.40 20.04 -0.39
N ILE A 424 15.85 19.88 -1.64
CA ILE A 424 17.29 19.80 -1.94
C ILE A 424 17.97 21.15 -1.69
N ALA A 425 17.36 22.27 -2.10
CA ALA A 425 17.92 23.60 -1.85
C ALA A 425 18.07 23.89 -0.35
N ASP A 426 17.06 23.53 0.46
CA ASP A 426 17.10 23.69 1.92
C ASP A 426 18.10 22.72 2.60
N ALA A 427 18.21 21.48 2.11
CA ALA A 427 19.04 20.44 2.73
C ALA A 427 20.55 20.68 2.54
N TYR A 428 20.97 21.21 1.39
CA TYR A 428 22.38 21.47 1.10
C TYR A 428 22.85 22.83 1.63
N ASN A 429 21.92 23.74 1.94
CA ASN A 429 22.22 25.06 2.52
C ASN A 429 23.20 25.89 1.63
N GLU A 430 23.16 25.62 0.33
CA GLU A 430 23.95 26.30 -0.70
C GLU A 430 23.27 27.61 -1.13
N GLU A 431 24.07 28.63 -1.43
CA GLU A 431 23.54 29.81 -2.11
C GLU A 431 23.00 29.40 -3.50
N LYS A 432 21.97 30.11 -4.00
CA LYS A 432 21.41 29.86 -5.34
C LYS A 432 22.42 30.29 -6.41
N ILE A 433 23.39 29.44 -6.72
CA ILE A 433 24.37 29.67 -7.78
C ILE A 433 23.64 29.51 -9.13
N ASP A 434 23.41 30.64 -9.79
CA ASP A 434 22.93 30.77 -11.17
C ASP A 434 21.66 29.94 -11.52
N GLY A 435 20.82 29.64 -10.53
CA GLY A 435 19.53 28.96 -10.72
C GLY A 435 19.59 27.43 -10.87
N LYS A 436 20.78 26.83 -10.92
CA LYS A 436 20.94 25.36 -10.98
C LYS A 436 21.01 24.75 -9.58
N VAL A 437 20.48 23.53 -9.43
CA VAL A 437 20.58 22.74 -8.18
C VAL A 437 21.55 21.60 -8.41
N TRP A 438 22.63 21.54 -7.63
CA TRP A 438 23.68 20.53 -7.75
C TRP A 438 23.58 19.47 -6.64
N THR A 439 23.65 18.20 -7.01
CA THR A 439 24.09 17.12 -6.09
C THR A 439 24.95 16.11 -6.85
N PRO A 440 25.89 15.38 -6.23
CA PRO A 440 26.76 14.43 -6.94
C PRO A 440 26.06 13.15 -7.47
N GLU A 441 24.77 12.98 -7.20
CA GLU A 441 24.04 11.71 -7.36
C GLU A 441 22.70 11.83 -8.12
N MET A 442 22.33 13.06 -8.48
CA MET A 442 21.22 13.40 -9.38
C MET A 442 21.77 14.07 -10.64
N LEU A 443 21.03 13.96 -11.74
CA LEU A 443 21.33 14.72 -12.96
C LEU A 443 21.16 16.21 -12.67
N GLU A 444 21.91 17.05 -13.40
CA GLU A 444 21.70 18.49 -13.38
C GLU A 444 20.25 18.82 -13.73
N PHE A 445 19.67 19.82 -13.07
CA PHE A 445 18.40 20.42 -13.48
C PHE A 445 18.45 21.93 -13.27
N ASP A 446 18.22 22.70 -14.35
CA ASP A 446 18.12 24.15 -14.28
C ASP A 446 16.71 24.56 -13.86
N LYS A 447 16.57 25.33 -12.77
CA LYS A 447 15.28 25.75 -12.24
C LYS A 447 14.53 26.73 -13.15
N THR A 448 15.20 27.34 -14.13
CA THR A 448 14.60 28.30 -15.08
C THR A 448 14.20 27.66 -16.40
N TYR A 449 14.90 26.62 -16.86
CA TYR A 449 14.76 26.07 -18.22
C TYR A 449 14.37 24.59 -18.29
N GLY A 450 14.66 23.81 -17.25
CA GLY A 450 14.45 22.36 -17.23
C GLY A 450 15.06 21.63 -18.43
N ASP A 451 14.31 20.70 -19.01
CA ASP A 451 14.78 19.83 -20.10
C ASP A 451 15.22 20.60 -21.36
N TYR A 452 14.72 21.83 -21.57
CA TYR A 452 15.19 22.68 -22.65
C TYR A 452 16.66 23.09 -22.49
N SER A 453 17.17 23.31 -21.27
CA SER A 453 18.62 23.55 -21.11
C SER A 453 19.43 22.30 -21.44
N PHE A 454 18.98 21.10 -21.06
CA PHE A 454 19.72 19.87 -21.39
C PHE A 454 19.72 19.54 -22.88
N PHE A 455 18.63 19.85 -23.56
CA PHE A 455 18.57 19.77 -25.01
C PHE A 455 19.52 20.78 -25.68
N VAL A 456 19.52 22.04 -25.23
CA VAL A 456 20.35 23.11 -25.81
C VAL A 456 21.84 22.94 -25.46
N GLU A 457 22.19 22.66 -24.21
CA GLU A 457 23.56 22.39 -23.77
C GLU A 457 24.10 21.11 -24.42
N GLY A 458 23.26 20.06 -24.54
CA GLY A 458 23.60 18.83 -25.27
C GLY A 458 23.83 19.07 -26.76
N TYR A 459 23.04 19.93 -27.40
CA TYR A 459 23.26 20.37 -28.78
C TYR A 459 24.55 21.19 -28.93
N GLU A 460 24.83 22.13 -28.03
CA GLU A 460 25.99 23.01 -28.12
C GLU A 460 27.30 22.27 -27.79
N GLU A 461 27.30 21.30 -26.86
CA GLU A 461 28.40 20.36 -26.69
C GLU A 461 28.67 19.55 -27.97
N LYS A 462 27.61 19.03 -28.62
CA LYS A 462 27.73 18.25 -29.87
C LYS A 462 28.31 19.12 -30.98
N ALA A 463 27.88 20.38 -31.10
CA ALA A 463 28.40 21.35 -32.06
C ALA A 463 29.87 21.70 -31.80
N MET A 464 30.25 22.09 -30.57
CA MET A 464 31.63 22.45 -30.23
C MET A 464 32.61 21.28 -30.37
N ARG A 465 32.17 20.03 -30.16
CA ARG A 465 33.01 18.85 -30.42
C ARG A 465 33.32 18.67 -31.91
N ASP A 466 32.44 19.09 -32.81
CA ASP A 466 32.67 19.09 -34.26
C ASP A 466 33.38 20.36 -34.77
N ASP A 467 33.74 21.36 -33.94
CA ASP A 467 34.61 22.48 -34.37
C ASP A 467 36.01 22.01 -34.83
N THR A 468 36.46 20.83 -34.38
CA THR A 468 37.66 20.16 -34.93
C THR A 468 37.42 19.40 -36.25
N ARG A 469 36.24 19.58 -36.86
CA ARG A 469 35.83 19.03 -38.18
C ARG A 469 35.17 20.06 -39.10
N GLN A 470 34.47 21.07 -38.58
CA GLN A 470 33.78 22.09 -39.39
C GLN A 470 34.75 22.90 -40.28
N GLU A 471 36.04 23.00 -39.94
CA GLU A 471 37.06 23.56 -40.84
C GLU A 471 37.21 22.82 -42.19
N MET A 472 36.72 21.57 -42.34
CA MET A 472 36.94 20.78 -43.56
C MET A 472 35.80 20.77 -44.57
N GLN A 473 34.53 20.87 -44.18
CA GLN A 473 33.39 20.99 -45.12
C GLN A 473 32.10 21.36 -44.38
N GLY A 474 31.30 22.26 -44.97
CA GLY A 474 30.00 22.67 -44.45
C GLY A 474 28.91 21.61 -44.68
N VAL A 475 28.96 20.55 -43.88
CA VAL A 475 27.91 19.52 -43.75
C VAL A 475 27.27 19.71 -42.37
N PRO A 476 25.94 19.65 -42.22
CA PRO A 476 25.30 19.68 -40.91
C PRO A 476 25.80 18.57 -39.98
N TYR A 477 25.63 18.77 -38.67
CA TYR A 477 25.81 17.71 -37.68
C TYR A 477 24.90 16.53 -38.05
N PRO A 478 25.42 15.30 -38.21
CA PRO A 478 24.61 14.16 -38.66
C PRO A 478 23.65 13.72 -37.54
N VAL A 479 22.42 14.23 -37.61
CA VAL A 479 21.34 13.95 -36.66
C VAL A 479 20.91 12.47 -36.79
N ASP A 480 21.30 11.66 -35.81
CA ASP A 480 20.97 10.24 -35.73
C ASP A 480 19.92 9.98 -34.66
N LYS A 481 18.70 9.60 -35.08
CA LYS A 481 17.57 9.34 -34.18
C LYS A 481 17.78 8.15 -33.23
N GLU A 482 18.75 7.28 -33.49
CA GLU A 482 19.13 6.18 -32.57
C GLU A 482 20.10 6.64 -31.46
N LYS A 483 20.51 7.93 -31.46
CA LYS A 483 21.46 8.52 -30.49
C LYS A 483 20.90 9.69 -29.68
N PHE A 484 19.59 9.92 -29.74
CA PHE A 484 18.90 10.91 -28.93
C PHE A 484 18.70 10.40 -27.48
N PHE A 485 18.90 11.30 -26.51
CA PHE A 485 18.45 11.15 -25.13
C PHE A 485 16.99 11.60 -24.98
N TYR A 486 16.41 11.42 -23.79
CA TYR A 486 14.97 11.55 -23.59
C TYR A 486 14.48 13.00 -23.76
N VAL A 487 15.26 13.97 -23.29
CA VAL A 487 15.01 15.42 -23.47
C VAL A 487 14.95 15.85 -24.95
N GLU A 488 15.67 15.14 -25.83
CA GLU A 488 15.69 15.40 -27.28
C GLU A 488 14.42 14.84 -27.94
N TYR A 489 14.00 13.63 -27.55
CA TYR A 489 12.70 13.07 -27.93
C TYR A 489 11.53 13.94 -27.43
N ALA A 490 11.60 14.37 -26.17
CA ALA A 490 10.60 15.19 -25.51
C ALA A 490 10.40 16.53 -26.22
N SER A 491 11.50 17.22 -26.53
CA SER A 491 11.47 18.53 -27.18
C SER A 491 10.95 18.47 -28.62
N ILE A 492 11.26 17.40 -29.36
CA ILE A 492 10.69 17.17 -30.70
C ILE A 492 9.18 16.89 -30.60
N LEU A 493 8.72 16.07 -29.64
CA LEU A 493 7.29 15.81 -29.44
C LEU A 493 6.52 17.07 -29.01
N LYS A 494 7.13 17.92 -28.17
CA LYS A 494 6.60 19.23 -27.78
C LYS A 494 6.47 20.16 -28.99
N TYR A 495 7.50 20.25 -29.85
CA TYR A 495 7.43 21.03 -31.09
C TYR A 495 6.32 20.53 -32.03
N VAL A 496 6.21 19.20 -32.22
CA VAL A 496 5.17 18.61 -33.06
C VAL A 496 3.77 18.88 -32.50
N TYR A 497 3.60 18.84 -31.19
CA TYR A 497 2.34 19.20 -30.53
C TYR A 497 1.95 20.68 -30.73
N GLU A 498 2.88 21.62 -30.49
CA GLU A 498 2.59 23.06 -30.65
C GLU A 498 2.36 23.46 -32.12
N THR A 499 3.04 22.80 -33.06
CA THR A 499 3.00 23.13 -34.50
C THR A 499 1.89 22.42 -35.26
N TYR A 500 1.64 21.14 -34.95
CA TYR A 500 0.74 20.26 -35.71
C TYR A 500 -0.45 19.72 -34.90
N GLY A 501 -0.46 19.90 -33.58
CA GLY A 501 -1.54 19.48 -32.68
C GLY A 501 -1.52 18.00 -32.30
N MET A 502 -2.22 17.69 -31.22
CA MET A 502 -2.22 16.36 -30.57
C MET A 502 -2.56 15.20 -31.51
N GLU A 503 -3.48 15.37 -32.46
CA GLU A 503 -3.83 14.34 -33.44
C GLU A 503 -2.60 13.88 -34.25
N LYS A 504 -1.72 14.83 -34.64
CA LYS A 504 -0.50 14.55 -35.40
C LYS A 504 0.63 14.01 -34.53
N THR A 505 0.74 14.45 -33.28
CA THR A 505 1.65 13.82 -32.30
C THR A 505 1.27 12.35 -32.07
N VAL A 506 -0.03 12.05 -31.95
CA VAL A 506 -0.54 10.68 -31.79
C VAL A 506 -0.34 9.84 -33.06
N GLU A 507 -0.56 10.40 -34.25
CA GLU A 507 -0.27 9.70 -35.52
C GLU A 507 1.24 9.37 -35.64
N LEU A 508 2.12 10.30 -35.23
CA LEU A 508 3.57 10.11 -35.23
C LEU A 508 4.00 8.99 -34.28
N LEU A 509 3.48 8.97 -33.05
CA LEU A 509 3.74 7.92 -32.07
C LEU A 509 3.26 6.54 -32.55
N LYS A 510 2.06 6.46 -33.16
CA LYS A 510 1.54 5.23 -33.77
C LYS A 510 2.26 4.82 -35.07
N SER A 511 3.10 5.68 -35.63
CA SER A 511 3.91 5.40 -36.82
C SER A 511 5.31 4.85 -36.54
N ASP A 512 5.70 4.76 -35.26
CA ASP A 512 7.07 4.50 -34.81
C ASP A 512 8.09 5.58 -35.24
N ALA A 513 7.70 6.84 -35.07
CA ALA A 513 8.50 8.02 -35.44
C ALA A 513 8.89 8.05 -36.94
N ASP A 514 7.90 7.83 -37.81
CA ASP A 514 7.98 7.96 -39.27
C ASP A 514 7.59 9.39 -39.70
N PHE A 515 8.48 10.34 -39.38
CA PHE A 515 8.27 11.78 -39.57
C PHE A 515 7.94 12.16 -41.02
N GLU A 516 8.65 11.57 -42.01
CA GLU A 516 8.45 11.87 -43.43
C GLU A 516 7.06 11.45 -43.92
N LYS A 517 6.50 10.37 -43.36
CA LYS A 517 5.15 9.88 -43.68
C LYS A 517 4.04 10.66 -43.00
N VAL A 518 4.22 11.05 -41.73
CA VAL A 518 3.17 11.68 -40.91
C VAL A 518 3.14 13.20 -41.06
N LEU A 519 4.31 13.83 -41.14
CA LEU A 519 4.47 15.30 -41.18
C LEU A 519 4.96 15.78 -42.56
N GLY A 520 5.70 14.96 -43.30
CA GLY A 520 6.32 15.34 -44.58
C GLY A 520 7.75 15.88 -44.43
N GLU A 521 8.32 15.81 -43.22
CA GLU A 521 9.58 16.43 -42.83
C GLU A 521 10.56 15.39 -42.26
N SER A 522 11.86 15.66 -42.39
CA SER A 522 12.90 14.75 -41.86
C SER A 522 13.09 14.94 -40.35
N ALA A 523 13.54 13.89 -39.66
CA ALA A 523 13.92 13.96 -38.26
C ALA A 523 15.03 15.01 -37.98
N GLU A 524 15.90 15.25 -38.96
CA GLU A 524 16.94 16.28 -38.91
C GLU A 524 16.35 17.70 -38.90
N HIS A 525 15.37 17.99 -39.76
CA HIS A 525 14.71 19.30 -39.79
C HIS A 525 13.99 19.58 -38.47
N LEU A 526 13.18 18.62 -38.00
CA LEU A 526 12.41 18.73 -36.77
C LEU A 526 13.28 18.83 -35.52
N TYR A 527 14.46 18.21 -35.51
CA TYR A 527 15.45 18.39 -34.45
C TYR A 527 15.92 19.85 -34.35
N PHE A 528 16.31 20.47 -35.47
CA PHE A 528 16.79 21.86 -35.47
C PHE A 528 15.67 22.86 -35.14
N GLU A 529 14.47 22.66 -35.67
CA GLU A 529 13.30 23.49 -35.33
C GLU A 529 12.95 23.38 -33.83
N ALA A 530 13.04 22.18 -33.24
CA ALA A 530 12.85 21.99 -31.81
C ALA A 530 13.96 22.66 -30.97
N VAL A 531 15.22 22.69 -31.43
CA VAL A 531 16.32 23.43 -30.78
C VAL A 531 16.02 24.93 -30.77
N ASP A 532 15.60 25.50 -31.89
CA ASP A 532 15.30 26.94 -31.97
C ASP A 532 14.03 27.31 -31.17
N MET A 533 13.02 26.43 -31.12
CA MET A 533 11.89 26.56 -30.19
C MET A 533 12.35 26.54 -28.73
N ALA A 534 13.16 25.56 -28.32
CA ALA A 534 13.68 25.45 -26.96
C ALA A 534 14.45 26.71 -26.55
N LYS A 535 15.32 27.22 -27.43
CA LYS A 535 16.06 28.48 -27.22
C LYS A 535 15.16 29.71 -27.06
N GLU A 536 14.03 29.75 -27.75
CA GLU A 536 13.08 30.86 -27.65
C GLU A 536 12.19 30.74 -26.40
N GLU A 537 11.80 29.53 -25.96
CA GLU A 537 11.15 29.33 -24.66
C GLU A 537 12.08 29.71 -23.50
N MET A 538 13.36 29.36 -23.55
CA MET A 538 14.36 29.79 -22.56
C MET A 538 14.42 31.32 -22.44
N ARG A 539 14.46 32.07 -23.55
CA ARG A 539 14.42 33.55 -23.55
C ARG A 539 13.13 34.12 -22.96
N LYS A 540 11.98 33.47 -23.19
CA LYS A 540 10.70 33.88 -22.58
C LYS A 540 10.72 33.68 -21.06
N MET A 541 11.33 32.60 -20.59
CA MET A 541 11.51 32.30 -19.17
C MET A 541 12.46 33.32 -18.51
N GLU A 542 13.58 33.68 -19.15
CA GLU A 542 14.46 34.79 -18.73
C GLU A 542 13.67 36.11 -18.60
N ALA A 543 12.96 36.51 -19.66
CA ALA A 543 12.23 37.77 -19.69
C ALA A 543 11.11 37.84 -18.63
N GLY A 544 10.39 36.74 -18.41
CA GLY A 544 9.33 36.62 -17.41
C GLY A 544 9.81 36.67 -15.95
N GLN A 545 11.10 36.43 -15.68
CA GLN A 545 11.69 36.65 -14.36
C GLN A 545 11.99 38.13 -14.07
N GLY A 546 12.07 38.98 -15.10
CA GLY A 546 12.36 40.41 -14.97
C GLY A 546 11.20 41.29 -14.46
N GLU A 547 9.99 40.73 -14.31
CA GLU A 547 8.77 41.47 -13.94
C GLU A 547 8.17 41.07 -12.57
N LYS A 548 8.93 40.41 -11.68
CA LYS A 548 8.49 39.99 -10.33
C LYS A 548 9.22 40.71 -9.19
#